data_AF-A0A838EFW1-F1
#
_entry.id   AF-A0A838EFW1-F1
#
_cell.length_a   1.000
_cell.length_b   1.000
_cell.length_c   1.000
_cell.angle_alpha   90.00
_cell.angle_beta   90.00
_cell.angle_gamma   90.00
#
_symmetry.space_group_name_H-M   'P 1'
#
loop_
_entity.id
_entity.type
_entity.pdbx_description
1 polymer ?
#
loop_
_entity_poly.entity_id
_entity_poly.type
_entity_poly.pdbx_seq_one_letter_code
_entity_poly.pdbx_strand_id
1 'polypeptide(L)'
;NMHGPIQADIIASNGYMAHAQELDATFIGAGKHPLHRYTATSVFLHSLVVGTQHGALPNEITSATSSLGIRPSMVIAALSSLEEVAWHLDRTATGHYRFHTEPSLNKVIADHKQDITTSVAKQEIRQRLHETYQGQLFTPIFTPSVPSEIDDVMDNIALAVIDFDSTTVASHNVSAPSLIKTLSERAGAEGTFRQYVNRVLFLVADSGQMDRLIDRTREMLAVDQATADVELLNSLENTQRQRLIDRRAASRLDFRVALCNTYRHLFHPSEEGLRHVSLQPQDNFSAVSNQQQTLLDTLRGLNQVLDGTAKISPIWVRTKVWPSVQKFLPVQAIYEQFFRKAGLPILRTPTILIDCIIKGLCDDVWRGKEGEKIISKARGNVPASISLAGDLVLYDPQELEDVIPTTPPASKQQKHDGDRTEPQDDYVPPRYVVIPVSSVVGSGDVNLAFSKLLDECEAAKITAIKRLDLNVKGGDSVRALALALPGFPRRGVTVQQRIEAYSGDNDRLTLEYSLPLDRTSALRSALRAFEGEIENAEMTIQIVYDPPVAPTDQAITSVKNVLSAHSVWVKLQAERA
;
A
#
# COMPACT_ATOMS: atom_id res chain seq x y z
N ASN A 1 -29.49 5.23 -49.94
CA ASN A 1 -28.30 5.22 -49.07
C ASN A 1 -28.54 5.73 -47.64
N MET A 2 -29.54 6.59 -47.35
CA MET A 2 -29.79 7.10 -45.98
C MET A 2 -30.76 6.25 -45.11
N HIS A 3 -31.05 5.00 -45.49
CA HIS A 3 -31.95 4.13 -44.70
C HIS A 3 -31.34 3.70 -43.35
N GLY A 4 -30.02 3.47 -43.29
CA GLY A 4 -29.32 3.10 -42.06
C GLY A 4 -29.47 4.15 -40.95
N PRO A 5 -29.13 5.43 -41.20
CA PRO A 5 -29.31 6.52 -40.22
C PRO A 5 -30.75 6.64 -39.70
N ILE A 6 -31.75 6.50 -40.57
CA ILE A 6 -33.16 6.58 -40.16
C ILE A 6 -33.50 5.44 -39.20
N GLN A 7 -33.19 4.19 -39.57
CA GLN A 7 -33.55 3.02 -38.77
C GLN A 7 -32.78 2.92 -37.46
N ALA A 8 -31.49 3.28 -37.45
CA ALA A 8 -30.67 3.20 -36.25
C ALA A 8 -30.93 4.36 -35.28
N ASP A 9 -31.03 5.60 -35.78
CA ASP A 9 -30.96 6.78 -34.90
C ASP A 9 -32.27 7.55 -34.76
N ILE A 10 -33.17 7.50 -35.75
CA ILE A 10 -34.36 8.38 -35.79
C ILE A 10 -35.64 7.62 -35.48
N ILE A 11 -35.95 6.59 -36.26
CA ILE A 11 -37.17 5.80 -36.12
C ILE A 11 -37.00 4.39 -36.71
N ALA A 12 -37.23 3.39 -35.87
CA ALA A 12 -37.33 2.00 -36.23
C ALA A 12 -38.79 1.51 -36.18
N SER A 13 -39.08 0.53 -37.02
CA SER A 13 -40.28 -0.32 -36.96
C SER A 13 -39.79 -1.77 -37.01
N ASN A 14 -40.52 -2.70 -36.36
CA ASN A 14 -40.21 -4.15 -36.22
C ASN A 14 -39.49 -4.58 -34.93
N GLY A 15 -39.93 -4.10 -33.77
CA GLY A 15 -39.55 -4.67 -32.47
C GLY A 15 -38.23 -4.16 -31.87
N TYR A 16 -37.52 -3.29 -32.58
CA TYR A 16 -36.37 -2.53 -32.07
C TYR A 16 -36.72 -1.04 -31.99
N MET A 17 -36.06 -0.31 -31.08
CA MET A 17 -36.15 1.14 -30.99
C MET A 17 -34.89 1.77 -31.56
N ALA A 18 -35.05 2.84 -32.33
CA ALA A 18 -33.94 3.70 -32.72
C ALA A 18 -33.48 4.54 -31.51
N HIS A 19 -32.24 5.05 -31.52
CA HIS A 19 -31.70 5.81 -30.38
C HIS A 19 -32.58 7.00 -29.96
N ALA A 20 -33.13 7.77 -30.92
CA ALA A 20 -34.06 8.85 -30.59
C ALA A 20 -35.36 8.35 -29.95
N GLN A 21 -35.86 7.16 -30.32
CA GLN A 21 -37.03 6.55 -29.68
C GLN A 21 -36.74 6.11 -28.25
N GLU A 22 -35.55 5.54 -28.01
CA GLU A 22 -35.12 5.14 -26.66
C GLU A 22 -35.02 6.34 -25.72
N LEU A 23 -34.39 7.43 -26.17
CA LEU A 23 -34.31 8.68 -25.41
C LEU A 23 -35.69 9.29 -25.16
N ASP A 24 -36.59 9.24 -26.16
CA ASP A 24 -37.95 9.76 -26.04
C ASP A 24 -38.88 8.91 -25.16
N ALA A 25 -38.55 7.65 -24.87
CA ALA A 25 -39.43 6.76 -24.09
C ALA A 25 -39.80 7.37 -22.73
N THR A 26 -38.84 7.99 -22.04
CA THR A 26 -39.05 8.68 -20.77
C THR A 26 -39.89 9.95 -20.91
N PHE A 27 -39.71 10.70 -22.00
CA PHE A 27 -40.45 11.93 -22.28
C PHE A 27 -41.91 11.63 -22.59
N ILE A 28 -42.15 10.66 -23.46
CA ILE A 28 -43.49 10.21 -23.85
C ILE A 28 -44.24 9.65 -22.64
N GLY A 29 -43.57 8.84 -21.81
CA GLY A 29 -44.16 8.33 -20.56
C GLY A 29 -44.60 9.44 -19.60
N ALA A 30 -43.93 10.59 -19.64
CA ALA A 30 -44.30 11.79 -18.88
C ALA A 30 -45.29 12.72 -19.61
N GLY A 31 -45.88 12.29 -20.73
CA GLY A 31 -46.82 13.08 -21.53
C GLY A 31 -46.17 14.24 -22.30
N LYS A 32 -44.85 14.23 -22.46
CA LYS A 32 -44.11 15.25 -23.21
C LYS A 32 -43.97 14.88 -24.69
N HIS A 33 -43.68 15.89 -25.51
CA HIS A 33 -43.38 15.68 -26.92
C HIS A 33 -42.12 14.81 -27.12
N PRO A 34 -42.08 14.01 -28.21
CA PRO A 34 -40.92 13.21 -28.57
C PRO A 34 -39.80 14.07 -29.17
N LEU A 35 -39.11 14.75 -28.28
CA LEU A 35 -38.18 15.80 -28.60
C LEU A 35 -36.97 15.30 -29.40
N HIS A 36 -36.40 14.16 -29.03
CA HIS A 36 -35.20 13.63 -29.69
C HIS A 36 -35.52 13.23 -31.13
N ARG A 37 -36.70 12.65 -31.38
CA ARG A 37 -37.14 12.36 -32.76
C ARG A 37 -37.34 13.63 -33.58
N TYR A 38 -37.94 14.68 -33.01
CA TYR A 38 -38.11 15.96 -33.73
C TYR A 38 -36.75 16.59 -34.06
N THR A 39 -35.85 16.62 -33.08
CA THR A 39 -34.48 17.10 -33.24
C THR A 39 -33.72 16.30 -34.30
N ALA A 40 -33.69 14.98 -34.19
CA ALA A 40 -32.99 14.10 -35.14
C ALA A 40 -33.58 14.20 -36.55
N THR A 41 -34.91 14.26 -36.68
CA THR A 41 -35.57 14.45 -37.98
C THR A 41 -35.19 15.80 -38.60
N SER A 42 -35.15 16.86 -37.81
CA SER A 42 -34.72 18.18 -38.29
C SER A 42 -33.29 18.13 -38.82
N VAL A 43 -32.36 17.59 -38.03
CA VAL A 43 -30.96 17.44 -38.46
C VAL A 43 -30.85 16.60 -39.74
N PHE A 44 -31.61 15.50 -39.82
CA PHE A 44 -31.63 14.63 -40.98
C PHE A 44 -32.06 15.35 -42.24
N LEU A 45 -33.15 16.13 -42.18
CA LEU A 45 -33.63 16.91 -43.33
C LEU A 45 -32.58 17.92 -43.81
N HIS A 46 -31.90 18.60 -42.88
CA HIS A 46 -30.78 19.49 -43.22
C HIS A 46 -29.55 18.76 -43.76
N SER A 47 -29.41 17.47 -43.48
CA SER A 47 -28.32 16.63 -43.98
C SER A 47 -28.53 16.16 -45.43
N LEU A 48 -29.77 16.22 -45.94
CA LEU A 48 -30.10 15.83 -47.32
C LEU A 48 -29.71 16.89 -48.36
N VAL A 49 -29.38 18.11 -47.93
CA VAL A 49 -29.02 19.20 -48.83
C VAL A 49 -27.68 18.90 -49.52
N VAL A 50 -27.63 19.08 -50.84
CA VAL A 50 -26.40 18.95 -51.65
C VAL A 50 -25.78 20.34 -51.83
N GLY A 51 -24.59 20.60 -51.27
CA GLY A 51 -23.92 21.91 -51.35
C GLY A 51 -22.86 22.15 -50.27
N THR A 52 -22.35 23.38 -50.15
CA THR A 52 -21.20 23.73 -49.27
C THR A 52 -21.49 23.76 -47.77
N GLN A 53 -22.76 23.68 -47.34
CA GLN A 53 -23.15 23.63 -45.92
C GLN A 53 -24.04 22.40 -45.66
N HIS A 54 -23.39 21.26 -45.44
CA HIS A 54 -24.07 20.01 -45.05
C HIS A 54 -24.34 20.01 -43.54
N GLY A 55 -25.61 19.81 -43.14
CA GLY A 55 -26.03 19.79 -41.75
C GLY A 55 -26.63 21.11 -41.26
N ALA A 56 -26.89 21.21 -39.96
CA ALA A 56 -27.51 22.38 -39.34
C ALA A 56 -26.83 22.78 -38.03
N LEU A 57 -26.79 24.09 -37.78
CA LEU A 57 -26.35 24.66 -36.50
C LEU A 57 -27.46 24.53 -35.44
N PRO A 58 -27.11 24.53 -34.13
CA PRO A 58 -28.09 24.44 -33.05
C PRO A 58 -29.23 25.48 -33.11
N ASN A 59 -28.94 26.70 -33.54
CA ASN A 59 -29.92 27.77 -33.71
C ASN A 59 -30.92 27.49 -34.85
N GLU A 60 -30.48 26.83 -35.91
CA GLU A 60 -31.35 26.43 -37.03
C GLU A 60 -32.28 25.30 -36.60
N ILE A 61 -31.74 24.30 -35.89
CA ILE A 61 -32.50 23.15 -35.39
C ILE A 61 -33.53 23.58 -34.34
N THR A 62 -33.13 24.47 -33.41
CA THR A 62 -34.06 25.05 -32.41
C THR A 62 -35.18 25.85 -33.09
N SER A 63 -34.88 26.59 -34.16
CA SER A 63 -35.89 27.31 -34.93
C SER A 63 -36.86 26.34 -35.63
N ALA A 64 -36.34 25.27 -36.24
CA ALA A 64 -37.14 24.27 -36.95
C ALA A 64 -38.01 23.40 -36.03
N THR A 65 -37.61 23.21 -34.77
CA THR A 65 -38.33 22.39 -33.78
C THR A 65 -39.15 23.22 -32.78
N SER A 66 -39.24 24.53 -32.98
CA SER A 66 -39.98 25.44 -32.11
C SER A 66 -41.48 25.13 -32.14
N SER A 67 -42.04 24.82 -30.97
CA SER A 67 -43.46 24.60 -30.77
C SER A 67 -43.87 24.95 -29.33
N LEU A 68 -45.18 25.03 -29.06
CA LEU A 68 -45.68 25.34 -27.72
C LEU A 68 -45.17 24.28 -26.72
N GLY A 69 -44.49 24.73 -25.66
CA GLY A 69 -43.92 23.85 -24.64
C GLY A 69 -42.52 23.30 -24.95
N ILE A 70 -41.95 23.54 -26.12
CA ILE A 70 -40.56 23.18 -26.47
C ILE A 70 -39.69 24.42 -26.35
N ARG A 71 -38.75 24.42 -25.40
CA ARG A 71 -37.78 25.51 -25.21
C ARG A 71 -36.49 25.22 -25.98
N PRO A 72 -35.79 26.25 -26.52
CA PRO A 72 -34.51 26.05 -27.22
C PRO A 72 -33.48 25.26 -26.41
N SER A 73 -33.40 25.47 -25.10
CA SER A 73 -32.49 24.73 -24.21
C SER A 73 -32.78 23.22 -24.17
N MET A 74 -34.04 22.81 -24.33
CA MET A 74 -34.41 21.39 -24.38
C MET A 74 -33.91 20.75 -25.68
N VAL A 75 -34.01 21.46 -26.81
CA VAL A 75 -33.52 20.98 -28.11
C VAL A 75 -32.00 20.87 -28.11
N ILE A 76 -31.30 21.84 -27.50
CA ILE A 76 -29.84 21.76 -27.32
C ILE A 76 -29.46 20.55 -26.47
N ALA A 77 -30.16 20.30 -25.37
CA ALA A 77 -29.95 19.10 -24.56
C ALA A 77 -30.21 17.82 -25.35
N ALA A 78 -31.29 17.78 -26.15
CA ALA A 78 -31.60 16.64 -27.02
C ALA A 78 -30.53 16.40 -28.09
N LEU A 79 -29.94 17.46 -28.67
CA LEU A 79 -28.80 17.35 -29.59
C LEU A 79 -27.58 16.74 -28.90
N SER A 80 -27.25 17.19 -27.70
CA SER A 80 -26.15 16.61 -26.93
C SER A 80 -26.39 15.14 -26.59
N SER A 81 -27.60 14.77 -26.16
CA SER A 81 -27.94 13.37 -25.88
C SER A 81 -27.89 12.51 -27.15
N LEU A 82 -28.37 13.01 -28.30
CA LEU A 82 -28.27 12.29 -29.57
C LEU A 82 -26.81 12.12 -30.01
N GLU A 83 -25.98 13.15 -29.87
CA GLU A 83 -24.55 13.10 -30.21
C GLU A 83 -23.78 12.03 -29.41
N GLU A 84 -24.24 11.71 -28.20
CA GLU A 84 -23.63 10.67 -27.34
C GLU A 84 -23.96 9.23 -27.76
N VAL A 85 -25.13 9.01 -28.38
CA VAL A 85 -25.65 7.64 -28.65
C VAL A 85 -25.77 7.30 -30.12
N ALA A 86 -26.01 8.29 -30.98
CA ALA A 86 -26.35 8.06 -32.38
C ALA A 86 -25.15 7.52 -33.17
N TRP A 87 -25.47 6.59 -34.07
CA TRP A 87 -24.52 5.81 -34.87
C TRP A 87 -24.12 6.46 -36.19
N HIS A 88 -24.87 7.45 -36.64
CA HIS A 88 -24.69 8.11 -37.93
C HIS A 88 -24.74 9.64 -37.83
N LEU A 89 -24.82 10.18 -36.62
CA LEU A 89 -24.83 11.61 -36.34
C LEU A 89 -23.43 12.06 -35.91
N ASP A 90 -22.91 13.09 -36.57
CA ASP A 90 -21.66 13.75 -36.19
C ASP A 90 -21.83 15.27 -36.12
N ARG A 91 -20.92 15.89 -35.36
CA ARG A 91 -20.78 17.34 -35.28
C ARG A 91 -19.44 17.77 -35.87
N THR A 92 -19.50 18.58 -36.92
CA THR A 92 -18.31 19.10 -37.61
C THR A 92 -17.54 20.10 -36.75
N ALA A 93 -16.28 20.36 -37.10
CA ALA A 93 -15.50 21.45 -36.48
C ALA A 93 -16.19 22.84 -36.57
N THR A 94 -17.02 23.07 -37.60
CA THR A 94 -17.81 24.31 -37.75
C THR A 94 -19.08 24.33 -36.90
N GLY A 95 -19.34 23.28 -36.11
CA GLY A 95 -20.45 23.17 -35.18
C GLY A 95 -21.77 22.69 -35.79
N HIS A 96 -21.77 22.24 -37.05
CA HIS A 96 -22.96 21.73 -37.72
C HIS A 96 -23.19 20.27 -37.34
N TYR A 97 -24.43 19.92 -37.02
CA TYR A 97 -24.86 18.54 -36.83
C TYR A 97 -25.33 17.99 -38.18
N ARG A 98 -24.85 16.80 -38.56
CA ARG A 98 -25.26 16.14 -39.80
C ARG A 98 -25.34 14.63 -39.63
N PHE A 99 -26.29 14.03 -40.33
CA PHE A 99 -26.31 12.60 -40.57
C PHE A 99 -25.49 12.25 -41.81
N HIS A 100 -24.69 11.19 -41.73
CA HIS A 100 -23.98 10.62 -42.85
C HIS A 100 -24.14 9.10 -42.91
N THR A 101 -23.81 8.48 -44.04
CA THR A 101 -23.98 7.03 -44.23
C THR A 101 -22.89 6.20 -43.55
N GLU A 102 -21.72 6.79 -43.35
CA GLU A 102 -20.60 6.14 -42.67
C GLU A 102 -20.92 5.96 -41.15
N PRO A 103 -20.35 4.95 -40.48
CA PRO A 103 -20.43 4.80 -39.03
C PRO A 103 -19.79 5.99 -38.30
N SER A 104 -20.46 6.52 -37.28
CA SER A 104 -19.88 7.46 -36.32
C SER A 104 -18.93 6.73 -35.35
N LEU A 105 -18.15 7.51 -34.60
CA LEU A 105 -17.28 6.96 -33.55
C LEU A 105 -18.05 6.12 -32.52
N ASN A 106 -19.30 6.49 -32.21
CA ASN A 106 -20.15 5.75 -31.28
C ASN A 106 -20.48 4.36 -31.82
N LYS A 107 -20.77 4.25 -33.12
CA LYS A 107 -21.03 2.96 -33.76
C LYS A 107 -19.78 2.09 -33.79
N VAL A 108 -18.62 2.64 -34.14
CA VAL A 108 -17.35 1.90 -34.13
C VAL A 108 -17.06 1.32 -32.75
N ILE A 109 -17.22 2.12 -31.68
CA ILE A 109 -17.05 1.65 -30.30
C ILE A 109 -18.11 0.60 -29.93
N ALA A 110 -19.36 0.77 -30.35
CA ALA A 110 -20.43 -0.20 -30.10
C ALA A 110 -20.14 -1.56 -30.77
N ASP A 111 -19.67 -1.54 -32.02
CA ASP A 111 -19.29 -2.72 -32.78
C ASP A 111 -18.11 -3.45 -32.07
N HIS A 112 -17.04 -2.71 -31.72
CA HIS A 112 -15.93 -3.27 -30.93
C HIS A 112 -16.40 -3.84 -29.58
N LYS A 113 -17.30 -3.15 -28.87
CA LYS A 113 -17.86 -3.61 -27.60
C LYS A 113 -18.62 -4.92 -27.76
N GLN A 114 -19.35 -5.08 -28.87
CA GLN A 114 -20.09 -6.29 -29.19
C GLN A 114 -19.15 -7.48 -29.46
N ASP A 115 -18.01 -7.24 -30.13
CA ASP A 115 -16.99 -8.24 -30.42
C ASP A 115 -16.23 -8.71 -29.17
N ILE A 116 -16.12 -7.87 -28.14
CA ILE A 116 -15.50 -8.24 -26.87
C ILE A 116 -16.42 -9.19 -26.10
N THR A 117 -15.99 -10.44 -25.99
CA THR A 117 -16.71 -11.48 -25.24
C THR A 117 -16.65 -11.26 -23.73
N THR A 118 -17.64 -11.81 -23.01
CA THR A 118 -17.65 -11.80 -21.53
C THR A 118 -16.41 -12.46 -20.93
N SER A 119 -15.84 -13.48 -21.60
CA SER A 119 -14.62 -14.15 -21.12
C SER A 119 -13.41 -13.22 -21.13
N VAL A 120 -13.24 -12.44 -22.21
CA VAL A 120 -12.17 -11.44 -22.33
C VAL A 120 -12.34 -10.34 -21.28
N ALA A 121 -13.57 -9.87 -21.08
CA ALA A 121 -13.87 -8.89 -20.03
C ALA A 121 -13.52 -9.42 -18.62
N LYS A 122 -13.90 -10.67 -18.31
CA LYS A 122 -13.55 -11.31 -17.03
C LYS A 122 -12.05 -11.45 -16.81
N GLN A 123 -11.28 -11.77 -17.85
CA GLN A 123 -9.82 -11.84 -17.78
C GLN A 123 -9.21 -10.46 -17.48
N GLU A 124 -9.66 -9.42 -18.16
CA GLU A 124 -9.21 -8.04 -17.91
C GLU A 124 -9.53 -7.61 -16.47
N ILE A 125 -10.73 -7.94 -15.94
CA ILE A 125 -11.09 -7.65 -14.54
C ILE A 125 -10.09 -8.29 -13.58
N ARG A 126 -9.71 -9.57 -13.79
CA ARG A 126 -8.71 -10.25 -12.94
C ARG A 126 -7.35 -9.56 -12.95
N GLN A 127 -6.90 -9.11 -14.12
CA GLN A 127 -5.65 -8.36 -14.23
C GLN A 127 -5.72 -7.04 -13.46
N ARG A 128 -6.83 -6.29 -13.61
CA ARG A 128 -7.02 -5.01 -12.93
C ARG A 128 -7.23 -5.13 -11.43
N LEU A 129 -7.76 -6.25 -10.95
CA LEU A 129 -7.82 -6.55 -9.52
C LEU A 129 -6.44 -6.62 -8.91
N HIS A 130 -5.49 -7.26 -9.59
CA HIS A 130 -4.10 -7.28 -9.16
C HIS A 130 -3.59 -5.85 -8.99
N GLU A 131 -3.62 -5.06 -10.07
CA GLU A 131 -3.16 -3.67 -10.06
C GLU A 131 -3.82 -2.80 -8.98
N THR A 132 -5.13 -2.96 -8.77
CA THR A 132 -5.93 -2.13 -7.87
C THR A 132 -5.66 -2.41 -6.39
N TYR A 133 -5.45 -3.68 -6.02
CA TYR A 133 -5.25 -4.10 -4.62
C TYR A 133 -3.81 -4.47 -4.29
N GLN A 134 -2.85 -4.28 -5.21
CA GLN A 134 -1.42 -4.30 -4.88
C GLN A 134 -1.09 -3.20 -3.85
N GLY A 135 -0.20 -3.50 -2.91
CA GLY A 135 0.21 -2.52 -1.90
C GLY A 135 1.07 -3.10 -0.77
N GLN A 136 1.35 -2.26 0.23
CA GLN A 136 2.19 -2.60 1.39
C GLN A 136 1.40 -2.59 2.72
N LEU A 137 0.10 -2.26 2.70
CA LEU A 137 -0.71 -2.20 3.92
C LEU A 137 -1.20 -3.60 4.32
N PHE A 138 -1.53 -4.40 3.31
CA PHE A 138 -1.85 -5.82 3.44
C PHE A 138 -1.05 -6.59 2.38
N THR A 139 -0.75 -7.87 2.66
CA THR A 139 -0.18 -8.80 1.68
C THR A 139 -1.32 -9.35 0.82
N PRO A 140 -1.49 -8.92 -0.44
CA PRO A 140 -2.61 -9.36 -1.25
C PRO A 140 -2.38 -10.78 -1.77
N ILE A 141 -3.40 -11.63 -1.66
CA ILE A 141 -3.43 -12.98 -2.21
C ILE A 141 -4.62 -13.02 -3.16
N PHE A 142 -4.36 -13.18 -4.44
CA PHE A 142 -5.40 -13.13 -5.46
C PHE A 142 -5.93 -14.52 -5.78
N THR A 143 -7.26 -14.60 -5.89
CA THR A 143 -8.00 -15.78 -6.29
C THR A 143 -7.65 -17.06 -5.52
N PRO A 144 -7.49 -17.05 -4.18
CA PRO A 144 -7.24 -18.27 -3.44
C PRO A 144 -8.50 -19.16 -3.51
N SER A 145 -8.28 -20.41 -3.90
CA SER A 145 -9.28 -21.45 -4.07
C SER A 145 -9.12 -22.57 -3.04
N VAL A 146 -7.91 -22.74 -2.49
CA VAL A 146 -7.61 -23.77 -1.49
C VAL A 146 -6.84 -23.22 -0.28
N PRO A 147 -6.98 -23.83 0.91
CA PRO A 147 -6.32 -23.35 2.13
C PRO A 147 -4.80 -23.23 2.06
N SER A 148 -4.13 -24.05 1.23
CA SER A 148 -2.66 -24.03 1.07
C SER A 148 -2.12 -22.79 0.36
N GLU A 149 -2.97 -22.06 -0.38
CA GLU A 149 -2.57 -20.83 -1.08
C GLU A 149 -2.50 -19.61 -0.16
N ILE A 150 -3.01 -19.74 1.08
CA ILE A 150 -2.91 -18.74 2.13
C ILE A 150 -2.00 -19.30 3.22
N ASP A 151 -0.77 -18.78 3.27
CA ASP A 151 0.22 -19.10 4.30
C ASP A 151 -0.31 -18.91 5.73
N ASP A 152 0.27 -19.65 6.68
CA ASP A 152 -0.09 -19.60 8.09
C ASP A 152 1.13 -19.22 8.92
N VAL A 153 1.51 -17.94 8.84
CA VAL A 153 2.72 -17.37 9.46
C VAL A 153 2.42 -16.09 10.25
N MET A 154 3.23 -15.80 11.27
CA MET A 154 3.13 -14.59 12.11
C MET A 154 3.98 -13.43 11.55
N ASP A 155 3.60 -12.88 10.41
CA ASP A 155 4.36 -11.80 9.76
C ASP A 155 3.45 -10.60 9.39
N ASN A 156 2.73 -10.70 8.27
CA ASN A 156 1.91 -9.63 7.72
C ASN A 156 0.42 -9.99 7.67
N ILE A 157 -0.49 -9.02 7.64
CA ILE A 157 -1.93 -9.27 7.45
C ILE A 157 -2.20 -9.60 5.98
N ALA A 158 -2.84 -10.74 5.72
CA ALA A 158 -3.18 -11.19 4.37
C ALA A 158 -4.54 -10.62 3.93
N LEU A 159 -4.61 -10.15 2.69
CA LEU A 159 -5.85 -9.75 2.02
C LEU A 159 -6.14 -10.72 0.88
N ALA A 160 -6.98 -11.71 1.15
CA ALA A 160 -7.47 -12.67 0.16
C ALA A 160 -8.56 -12.02 -0.70
N VAL A 161 -8.25 -11.71 -1.96
CA VAL A 161 -9.20 -11.17 -2.94
C VAL A 161 -9.81 -12.35 -3.70
N ILE A 162 -11.06 -12.68 -3.38
CA ILE A 162 -11.75 -13.88 -3.88
C ILE A 162 -12.23 -13.69 -5.32
N ASP A 163 -12.01 -14.69 -6.18
CA ASP A 163 -12.48 -14.66 -7.56
C ASP A 163 -14.02 -14.63 -7.63
N PHE A 164 -14.55 -13.75 -8.48
CA PHE A 164 -15.99 -13.59 -8.67
C PHE A 164 -16.68 -14.81 -9.31
N ASP A 165 -15.95 -15.69 -10.02
CA ASP A 165 -16.54 -16.95 -10.53
C ASP A 165 -16.55 -18.04 -9.45
N SER A 166 -15.67 -17.95 -8.46
CA SER A 166 -15.62 -18.89 -7.33
C SER A 166 -16.69 -18.60 -6.29
N THR A 167 -16.86 -17.34 -5.90
CA THR A 167 -17.82 -16.94 -4.86
C THR A 167 -18.18 -15.46 -4.97
N THR A 168 -19.47 -15.17 -4.87
CA THR A 168 -20.01 -13.81 -4.77
C THR A 168 -20.99 -13.71 -3.60
N VAL A 169 -21.31 -12.48 -3.21
CA VAL A 169 -22.29 -12.18 -2.17
C VAL A 169 -23.39 -11.29 -2.76
N ALA A 170 -24.62 -11.46 -2.28
CA ALA A 170 -25.73 -10.56 -2.54
C ALA A 170 -26.24 -10.06 -1.19
N SER A 171 -26.40 -8.75 -0.99
CA SER A 171 -26.97 -8.08 0.21
C SER A 171 -25.99 -7.71 1.33
N HIS A 172 -26.53 -6.97 2.32
CA HIS A 172 -25.86 -6.54 3.54
C HIS A 172 -26.12 -7.56 4.67
N ASN A 173 -25.12 -7.83 5.52
CA ASN A 173 -25.15 -8.82 6.63
C ASN A 173 -25.32 -10.28 6.21
N VAL A 174 -24.45 -10.75 5.32
CA VAL A 174 -24.47 -12.13 4.80
C VAL A 174 -23.53 -13.02 5.61
N SER A 175 -23.96 -14.25 5.91
CA SER A 175 -23.07 -15.25 6.48
C SER A 175 -21.95 -15.56 5.50
N ALA A 176 -20.72 -15.71 5.98
CA ALA A 176 -19.59 -16.02 5.11
C ALA A 176 -19.89 -17.27 4.24
N PRO A 177 -19.69 -17.21 2.92
CA PRO A 177 -19.76 -18.36 2.03
C PRO A 177 -18.86 -19.52 2.48
N SER A 178 -19.20 -20.74 2.09
CA SER A 178 -18.50 -21.98 2.50
C SER A 178 -17.01 -21.97 2.15
N LEU A 179 -16.64 -21.46 0.97
CA LEU A 179 -15.25 -21.30 0.57
C LEU A 179 -14.50 -20.41 1.56
N ILE A 180 -15.05 -19.25 1.90
CA ILE A 180 -14.42 -18.27 2.79
C ILE A 180 -14.26 -18.84 4.20
N LYS A 181 -15.30 -19.53 4.71
CA LYS A 181 -15.22 -20.25 6.00
C LYS A 181 -14.08 -21.26 5.98
N THR A 182 -14.00 -22.08 4.94
CA THR A 182 -12.96 -23.11 4.80
C THR A 182 -11.56 -22.50 4.76
N LEU A 183 -11.36 -21.43 3.97
CA LEU A 183 -10.07 -20.71 3.90
C LEU A 183 -9.70 -20.03 5.23
N SER A 184 -10.68 -19.57 6.00
CA SER A 184 -10.45 -18.94 7.31
C SER A 184 -10.09 -19.94 8.41
N GLU A 185 -10.64 -21.15 8.36
CA GLU A 185 -10.48 -22.16 9.42
C GLU A 185 -9.32 -23.13 9.16
N ARG A 186 -8.93 -23.32 7.88
CA ARG A 186 -7.94 -24.31 7.47
C ARG A 186 -6.70 -23.66 6.85
N ALA A 187 -5.57 -24.37 6.92
CA ALA A 187 -4.31 -24.01 6.30
C ALA A 187 -3.54 -25.25 5.83
N GLY A 188 -2.57 -25.04 4.93
CA GLY A 188 -1.68 -26.09 4.42
C GLY A 188 -2.37 -27.11 3.51
N ALA A 189 -1.56 -27.96 2.86
CA ALA A 189 -2.06 -28.98 1.93
C ALA A 189 -2.85 -30.10 2.65
N GLU A 190 -2.51 -30.38 3.91
CA GLU A 190 -3.19 -31.39 4.73
C GLU A 190 -4.50 -30.88 5.36
N GLY A 191 -4.81 -29.58 5.22
CA GLY A 191 -6.03 -28.98 5.77
C GLY A 191 -6.07 -28.96 7.29
N THR A 192 -4.94 -28.66 7.94
CA THR A 192 -4.87 -28.47 9.39
C THR A 192 -5.63 -27.20 9.81
N PHE A 193 -5.97 -27.09 11.09
CA PHE A 193 -6.59 -25.87 11.60
C PHE A 193 -5.61 -24.71 11.52
N ARG A 194 -6.07 -23.58 10.97
CA ARG A 194 -5.30 -22.35 10.87
C ARG A 194 -4.95 -21.84 12.27
N GLN A 195 -3.67 -21.60 12.51
CA GLN A 195 -3.18 -21.05 13.78
C GLN A 195 -3.38 -19.54 13.84
N TYR A 196 -3.09 -18.83 12.74
CA TYR A 196 -3.15 -17.37 12.67
C TYR A 196 -4.45 -16.89 12.02
N VAL A 197 -5.59 -17.24 12.63
CA VAL A 197 -6.93 -16.94 12.10
C VAL A 197 -7.17 -15.44 11.98
N ASN A 198 -6.67 -14.63 12.92
CA ASN A 198 -6.89 -13.19 12.96
C ASN A 198 -6.10 -12.40 11.89
N ARG A 199 -5.25 -13.10 11.11
CA ARG A 199 -4.38 -12.52 10.08
C ARG A 199 -5.07 -12.32 8.73
N VAL A 200 -6.11 -13.07 8.42
CA VAL A 200 -6.64 -13.19 7.06
C VAL A 200 -7.93 -12.39 6.90
N LEU A 201 -7.92 -11.43 5.97
CA LEU A 201 -9.08 -10.67 5.53
C LEU A 201 -9.54 -11.18 4.16
N PHE A 202 -10.84 -11.21 3.91
CA PHE A 202 -11.39 -11.68 2.63
C PHE A 202 -12.22 -10.60 1.95
N LEU A 203 -11.85 -10.25 0.72
CA LEU A 203 -12.57 -9.29 -0.11
C LEU A 203 -13.33 -10.02 -1.22
N VAL A 204 -14.62 -9.75 -1.33
CA VAL A 204 -15.56 -10.52 -2.16
C VAL A 204 -16.38 -9.59 -3.04
N ALA A 205 -16.67 -10.06 -4.26
CA ALA A 205 -17.49 -9.35 -5.22
C ALA A 205 -18.99 -9.40 -4.86
N ASP A 206 -19.67 -8.29 -5.09
CA ASP A 206 -21.12 -8.14 -5.08
C ASP A 206 -21.70 -8.66 -6.40
N SER A 207 -22.47 -9.74 -6.33
CA SER A 207 -23.15 -10.34 -7.48
C SER A 207 -24.05 -9.35 -8.23
N GLY A 208 -24.66 -8.39 -7.53
CA GLY A 208 -25.55 -7.38 -8.13
C GLY A 208 -24.82 -6.30 -8.94
N GLN A 209 -23.49 -6.20 -8.83
CA GLN A 209 -22.68 -5.25 -9.59
C GLN A 209 -21.93 -5.90 -10.76
N MET A 210 -21.95 -7.23 -10.87
CA MET A 210 -21.14 -7.97 -11.86
C MET A 210 -21.50 -7.63 -13.31
N ASP A 211 -22.79 -7.58 -13.66
CA ASP A 211 -23.20 -7.25 -15.03
C ASP A 211 -22.75 -5.85 -15.43
N ARG A 212 -22.86 -4.89 -14.51
CA ARG A 212 -22.37 -3.52 -14.70
C ARG A 212 -20.85 -3.48 -14.85
N LEU A 213 -20.10 -4.23 -14.05
CA LEU A 213 -18.65 -4.30 -14.16
C LEU A 213 -18.23 -4.85 -15.52
N ILE A 214 -18.82 -5.98 -15.94
CA ILE A 214 -18.54 -6.60 -17.24
C ILE A 214 -18.84 -5.61 -18.38
N ASP A 215 -19.99 -4.93 -18.34
CA ASP A 215 -20.37 -3.96 -19.35
C ASP A 215 -19.37 -2.79 -19.46
N ARG A 216 -18.93 -2.25 -18.31
CA ARG A 216 -17.94 -1.16 -18.25
C ARG A 216 -16.55 -1.61 -18.69
N THR A 217 -16.16 -2.85 -18.40
CA THR A 217 -14.92 -3.43 -18.92
C THR A 217 -14.95 -3.57 -20.44
N ARG A 218 -16.06 -4.07 -21.00
CA ARG A 218 -16.22 -4.18 -22.47
C ARG A 218 -16.16 -2.81 -23.14
N GLU A 219 -16.80 -1.79 -22.56
CA GLU A 219 -16.72 -0.43 -23.08
C GLU A 219 -15.29 0.13 -23.00
N MET A 220 -14.60 -0.01 -21.86
CA MET A 220 -13.22 0.44 -21.71
C MET A 220 -12.31 -0.20 -22.76
N LEU A 221 -12.41 -1.52 -22.95
CA LEU A 221 -11.63 -2.26 -23.94
C LEU A 221 -11.96 -1.85 -25.38
N ALA A 222 -13.24 -1.63 -25.70
CA ALA A 222 -13.67 -1.17 -27.02
C ALA A 222 -13.09 0.21 -27.37
N VAL A 223 -13.10 1.12 -26.40
CA VAL A 223 -12.52 2.47 -26.54
C VAL A 223 -10.99 2.39 -26.64
N ASP A 224 -10.33 1.52 -25.88
CA ASP A 224 -8.90 1.28 -25.98
C ASP A 224 -8.51 0.71 -27.36
N GLN A 225 -9.29 -0.23 -27.92
CA GLN A 225 -9.11 -0.74 -29.29
C GLN A 225 -9.29 0.36 -30.34
N ALA A 226 -10.37 1.15 -30.25
CA ALA A 226 -10.61 2.27 -31.16
C ALA A 226 -9.50 3.34 -31.07
N THR A 227 -8.94 3.58 -29.89
CA THR A 227 -7.83 4.53 -29.73
C THR A 227 -6.49 3.96 -30.22
N ALA A 228 -6.35 2.64 -30.31
CA ALA A 228 -5.15 2.00 -30.85
C ALA A 228 -5.16 1.86 -32.38
N ASP A 229 -6.34 2.00 -33.01
CA ASP A 229 -6.50 1.92 -34.46
C ASP A 229 -5.98 3.19 -35.16
N VAL A 230 -4.83 3.04 -35.83
CA VAL A 230 -4.14 4.13 -36.53
C VAL A 230 -4.91 4.59 -37.78
N GLU A 231 -5.56 3.66 -38.50
CA GLU A 231 -6.33 4.00 -39.70
C GLU A 231 -7.56 4.83 -39.31
N LEU A 232 -8.28 4.40 -38.27
CA LEU A 232 -9.38 5.15 -37.70
C LEU A 232 -8.90 6.54 -37.25
N LEU A 233 -7.85 6.62 -36.43
CA LEU A 233 -7.34 7.91 -35.94
C LEU A 233 -6.93 8.90 -37.04
N ASN A 234 -6.43 8.41 -38.17
CA ASN A 234 -6.06 9.24 -39.32
C ASN A 234 -7.27 9.72 -40.12
N SER A 235 -8.38 8.99 -40.08
CA SER A 235 -9.65 9.38 -40.72
C SER A 235 -10.44 10.43 -39.93
N LEU A 236 -10.21 10.54 -38.61
CA LEU A 236 -10.96 11.41 -37.71
C LEU A 236 -10.48 12.88 -37.76
N GLU A 237 -11.43 13.81 -37.67
CA GLU A 237 -11.13 15.23 -37.43
C GLU A 237 -10.49 15.43 -36.03
N ASN A 238 -9.73 16.51 -35.84
CA ASN A 238 -9.07 16.81 -34.56
C ASN A 238 -10.05 16.85 -33.37
N THR A 239 -11.28 17.35 -33.58
CA THR A 239 -12.33 17.40 -32.57
C THR A 239 -12.82 15.99 -32.19
N GLN A 240 -12.99 15.10 -33.16
CA GLN A 240 -13.38 13.71 -32.95
C GLN A 240 -12.26 12.91 -32.27
N ARG A 241 -11.00 13.15 -32.67
CA ARG A 241 -9.82 12.57 -32.01
C ARG A 241 -9.75 12.97 -30.54
N GLN A 242 -9.96 14.25 -30.22
CA GLN A 242 -9.97 14.71 -28.83
C GLN A 242 -11.09 14.05 -28.03
N ARG A 243 -12.30 13.93 -28.59
CA ARG A 243 -13.42 13.22 -27.94
C ARG A 243 -13.11 11.76 -27.66
N LEU A 244 -12.43 11.06 -28.57
CA LEU A 244 -12.01 9.67 -28.35
C LEU A 244 -11.01 9.56 -27.18
N ILE A 245 -10.05 10.49 -27.09
CA ILE A 245 -9.09 10.57 -25.98
C ILE A 245 -9.82 10.84 -24.65
N ASP A 246 -10.75 11.79 -24.63
CA ASP A 246 -11.52 12.13 -23.44
C ASP A 246 -12.40 10.94 -22.99
N ARG A 247 -13.03 10.25 -23.96
CA ARG A 247 -13.83 9.05 -23.70
C ARG A 247 -12.98 7.89 -23.19
N ARG A 248 -11.73 7.77 -23.64
CA ARG A 248 -10.77 6.78 -23.11
C ARG A 248 -10.45 7.04 -21.64
N ALA A 249 -10.22 8.31 -21.27
CA ALA A 249 -9.99 8.66 -19.87
C ALA A 249 -11.23 8.40 -19.00
N ALA A 250 -12.42 8.79 -19.48
CA ALA A 250 -13.69 8.59 -18.79
C ALA A 250 -14.02 7.10 -18.58
N SER A 251 -13.93 6.28 -19.65
CA SER A 251 -14.25 4.84 -19.58
C SER A 251 -13.33 4.07 -18.63
N ARG A 252 -12.04 4.45 -18.53
CA ARG A 252 -11.11 3.88 -17.54
C ARG A 252 -11.50 4.22 -16.10
N LEU A 253 -11.97 5.45 -15.87
CA LEU A 253 -12.44 5.89 -14.57
C LEU A 253 -13.74 5.17 -14.19
N ASP A 254 -14.69 5.10 -15.11
CA ASP A 254 -15.97 4.39 -14.93
C ASP A 254 -15.76 2.91 -14.64
N PHE A 255 -14.82 2.26 -15.35
CA PHE A 255 -14.39 0.90 -15.06
C PHE A 255 -13.85 0.78 -13.63
N ARG A 256 -12.95 1.69 -13.23
CA ARG A 256 -12.35 1.65 -11.89
C ARG A 256 -13.39 1.82 -10.79
N VAL A 257 -14.34 2.73 -10.97
CA VAL A 257 -15.49 2.91 -10.06
C VAL A 257 -16.35 1.65 -10.00
N ALA A 258 -16.67 1.04 -11.14
CA ALA A 258 -17.44 -0.20 -11.18
C ALA A 258 -16.70 -1.35 -10.47
N LEU A 259 -15.37 -1.44 -10.64
CA LEU A 259 -14.54 -2.46 -10.00
C LEU A 259 -14.57 -2.34 -8.48
N CYS A 260 -14.33 -1.13 -7.96
CA CYS A 260 -14.30 -0.87 -6.51
C CYS A 260 -15.70 -1.05 -5.88
N ASN A 261 -16.77 -0.68 -6.60
CA ASN A 261 -18.14 -0.91 -6.15
C ASN A 261 -18.55 -2.38 -6.21
N THR A 262 -17.92 -3.18 -7.07
CA THR A 262 -18.15 -4.62 -7.11
C THR A 262 -17.42 -5.32 -5.97
N TYR A 263 -16.13 -5.04 -5.76
CA TYR A 263 -15.33 -5.62 -4.66
C TYR A 263 -15.51 -4.83 -3.36
N ARG A 264 -16.70 -4.95 -2.77
CA ARG A 264 -17.13 -4.16 -1.61
C ARG A 264 -17.43 -4.96 -0.36
N HIS A 265 -17.41 -6.28 -0.40
CA HIS A 265 -17.74 -7.11 0.77
C HIS A 265 -16.46 -7.59 1.45
N LEU A 266 -16.16 -7.03 2.61
CA LEU A 266 -15.01 -7.39 3.42
C LEU A 266 -15.45 -8.30 4.57
N PHE A 267 -14.87 -9.49 4.67
CA PHE A 267 -14.98 -10.35 5.83
C PHE A 267 -13.71 -10.29 6.65
N HIS A 268 -13.86 -10.06 7.94
CA HIS A 268 -12.74 -10.07 8.88
C HIS A 268 -13.03 -11.00 10.07
N PRO A 269 -12.00 -11.56 10.72
CA PRO A 269 -12.16 -12.40 11.90
C PRO A 269 -12.79 -11.63 13.08
N SER A 270 -13.64 -12.31 13.83
CA SER A 270 -14.35 -11.82 15.02
C SER A 270 -14.50 -12.95 16.06
N GLU A 271 -14.93 -12.62 17.28
CA GLU A 271 -15.11 -13.63 18.35
C GLU A 271 -16.12 -14.74 17.94
N GLU A 272 -17.09 -14.45 17.07
CA GLU A 272 -18.12 -15.40 16.60
C GLU A 272 -17.81 -16.00 15.21
N GLY A 273 -16.55 -15.95 14.76
CA GLY A 273 -16.13 -16.35 13.42
C GLY A 273 -15.98 -15.15 12.49
N LEU A 274 -16.40 -15.24 11.24
CA LEU A 274 -16.23 -14.15 10.26
C LEU A 274 -17.36 -13.11 10.36
N ARG A 275 -16.98 -11.84 10.53
CA ARG A 275 -17.89 -10.69 10.47
C ARG A 275 -17.84 -10.05 9.10
N HIS A 276 -19.01 -9.77 8.55
CA HIS A 276 -19.18 -9.09 7.26
C HIS A 276 -19.27 -7.57 7.45
N VAL A 277 -18.57 -6.83 6.59
CA VAL A 277 -18.60 -5.38 6.48
C VAL A 277 -18.73 -5.02 5.00
N SER A 278 -19.71 -4.19 4.66
CA SER A 278 -19.80 -3.60 3.33
C SER A 278 -19.04 -2.28 3.29
N LEU A 279 -18.15 -2.12 2.31
CA LEU A 279 -17.54 -0.84 1.98
C LEU A 279 -18.60 0.14 1.47
N GLN A 280 -18.33 1.42 1.65
CA GLN A 280 -19.15 2.49 1.10
C GLN A 280 -18.99 2.53 -0.43
N PRO A 281 -20.08 2.82 -1.17
CA PRO A 281 -19.99 3.04 -2.61
C PRO A 281 -18.96 4.14 -2.92
N GLN A 282 -18.11 3.88 -3.91
CA GLN A 282 -17.10 4.81 -4.38
C GLN A 282 -17.60 5.57 -5.61
N ASP A 283 -17.12 6.80 -5.71
CA ASP A 283 -17.28 7.73 -6.81
C ASP A 283 -15.95 7.93 -7.56
N ASN A 284 -15.96 8.81 -8.56
CA ASN A 284 -14.80 9.13 -9.38
C ASN A 284 -13.57 9.59 -8.57
N PHE A 285 -13.77 10.23 -7.40
CA PHE A 285 -12.67 10.73 -6.59
C PHE A 285 -12.08 9.62 -5.70
N SER A 286 -12.94 8.91 -4.98
CA SER A 286 -12.55 7.84 -4.06
C SER A 286 -11.99 6.61 -4.76
N ALA A 287 -12.51 6.27 -5.95
CA ALA A 287 -12.00 5.16 -6.76
C ALA A 287 -10.55 5.33 -7.16
N VAL A 288 -10.05 6.56 -7.28
CA VAL A 288 -8.67 6.83 -7.71
C VAL A 288 -7.64 6.57 -6.60
N SER A 289 -8.07 6.54 -5.35
CA SER A 289 -7.23 6.37 -4.17
C SER A 289 -6.68 4.95 -4.01
N ASN A 290 -5.76 4.76 -3.07
CA ASN A 290 -5.21 3.46 -2.72
C ASN A 290 -6.31 2.61 -2.05
N GLN A 291 -6.74 1.53 -2.70
CA GLN A 291 -7.87 0.73 -2.23
C GLN A 291 -7.56 -0.04 -0.94
N GLN A 292 -6.29 -0.41 -0.69
CA GLN A 292 -5.90 -0.95 0.61
C GLN A 292 -6.06 0.08 1.73
N GLN A 293 -5.86 1.37 1.43
CA GLN A 293 -6.08 2.44 2.41
C GLN A 293 -7.57 2.56 2.75
N THR A 294 -8.46 2.47 1.76
CA THR A 294 -9.92 2.49 1.98
C THR A 294 -10.39 1.33 2.86
N LEU A 295 -9.81 0.13 2.66
CA LEU A 295 -10.06 -1.03 3.53
C LEU A 295 -9.60 -0.76 4.96
N LEU A 296 -8.38 -0.23 5.12
CA LEU A 296 -7.81 0.10 6.42
C LEU A 296 -8.63 1.17 7.15
N ASP A 297 -9.07 2.21 6.45
CA ASP A 297 -9.89 3.29 7.00
C ASP A 297 -11.26 2.77 7.45
N THR A 298 -11.85 1.85 6.68
CA THR A 298 -13.11 1.18 7.07
C THR A 298 -12.92 0.38 8.35
N LEU A 299 -11.86 -0.43 8.45
CA LEU A 299 -11.54 -1.20 9.66
C LEU A 299 -11.21 -0.30 10.86
N ARG A 300 -10.54 0.84 10.62
CA ARG A 300 -10.27 1.86 11.64
C ARG A 300 -11.57 2.46 12.17
N GLY A 301 -12.52 2.79 11.29
CA GLY A 301 -13.85 3.27 11.67
C GLY A 301 -14.65 2.28 12.53
N LEU A 302 -14.32 0.98 12.43
CA LEU A 302 -14.90 -0.10 13.23
C LEU A 302 -14.09 -0.44 14.51
N ASN A 303 -13.07 0.34 14.85
CA ASN A 303 -12.13 0.07 15.94
C ASN A 303 -11.45 -1.31 15.85
N GLN A 304 -11.23 -1.82 14.63
CA GLN A 304 -10.59 -3.11 14.37
C GLN A 304 -9.08 -2.98 14.06
N VAL A 305 -8.49 -1.80 14.28
CA VAL A 305 -7.08 -1.52 13.93
C VAL A 305 -6.41 -0.72 15.05
N LEU A 306 -5.16 -1.09 15.36
CA LEU A 306 -4.26 -0.39 16.27
C LEU A 306 -3.05 0.10 15.48
N ASP A 307 -3.06 1.38 15.10
CA ASP A 307 -2.05 2.02 14.22
C ASP A 307 -1.25 3.15 14.88
N GLY A 308 -1.48 3.42 16.17
CA GLY A 308 -0.72 4.37 16.99
C GLY A 308 -1.55 5.59 17.39
N THR A 309 -2.71 5.77 16.77
CA THR A 309 -3.67 6.83 17.12
C THR A 309 -4.38 6.55 18.45
N ALA A 310 -4.64 5.28 18.76
CA ALA A 310 -5.30 4.83 19.98
C ALA A 310 -4.30 4.19 20.96
N LYS A 311 -4.37 4.58 22.23
CA LYS A 311 -3.66 3.89 23.32
C LYS A 311 -4.44 2.66 23.75
N ILE A 312 -3.76 1.53 23.88
CA ILE A 312 -4.34 0.31 24.46
C ILE A 312 -4.11 0.29 25.98
N SER A 313 -5.09 -0.26 26.72
CA SER A 313 -5.03 -0.37 28.18
C SER A 313 -4.34 -1.67 28.60
N PRO A 314 -3.40 -1.65 29.56
CA PRO A 314 -2.79 -2.86 30.09
C PRO A 314 -3.80 -3.86 30.65
N ILE A 315 -4.83 -3.37 31.33
CA ILE A 315 -5.92 -4.19 31.88
C ILE A 315 -6.71 -4.87 30.76
N TRP A 316 -6.94 -4.16 29.65
CA TRP A 316 -7.61 -4.73 28.48
C TRP A 316 -6.76 -5.83 27.84
N VAL A 317 -5.45 -5.63 27.68
CA VAL A 317 -4.53 -6.67 27.18
C VAL A 317 -4.56 -7.89 28.10
N ARG A 318 -4.50 -7.69 29.42
CA ARG A 318 -4.61 -8.77 30.41
C ARG A 318 -5.95 -9.53 30.32
N THR A 319 -7.05 -8.84 30.04
CA THR A 319 -8.39 -9.46 30.04
C THR A 319 -8.73 -10.14 28.72
N LYS A 320 -8.35 -9.50 27.59
CA LYS A 320 -8.79 -9.90 26.24
C LYS A 320 -7.71 -10.60 25.43
N VAL A 321 -6.44 -10.27 25.60
CA VAL A 321 -5.33 -10.85 24.81
C VAL A 321 -4.68 -12.01 25.55
N TRP A 322 -4.46 -11.87 26.85
CA TRP A 322 -3.82 -12.90 27.67
C TRP A 322 -4.65 -14.19 27.75
N PRO A 323 -4.06 -15.38 27.51
CA PRO A 323 -4.76 -16.66 27.69
C PRO A 323 -5.03 -16.92 29.17
N SER A 324 -6.31 -17.03 29.56
CA SER A 324 -6.74 -17.11 30.98
C SER A 324 -6.14 -18.29 31.77
N VAL A 325 -5.63 -19.31 31.10
CA VAL A 325 -5.04 -20.52 31.72
C VAL A 325 -3.56 -20.31 32.08
N GLN A 326 -2.88 -19.35 31.46
CA GLN A 326 -1.44 -19.18 31.60
C GLN A 326 -1.09 -18.13 32.65
N LYS A 327 -0.21 -18.51 33.58
CA LYS A 327 0.25 -17.66 34.69
C LYS A 327 1.40 -16.71 34.30
N PHE A 328 2.14 -17.08 33.26
CA PHE A 328 3.23 -16.31 32.71
C PHE A 328 3.26 -16.45 31.19
N LEU A 329 3.76 -15.43 30.49
CA LEU A 329 3.78 -15.39 29.04
C LEU A 329 4.97 -14.56 28.53
N PRO A 330 5.79 -15.08 27.60
CA PRO A 330 6.78 -14.28 26.90
C PRO A 330 6.12 -13.11 26.15
N VAL A 331 6.81 -11.97 26.06
CA VAL A 331 6.29 -10.80 25.33
C VAL A 331 5.97 -11.14 23.87
N GLN A 332 6.81 -11.94 23.21
CA GLN A 332 6.57 -12.42 21.85
C GLN A 332 5.24 -13.19 21.75
N ALA A 333 4.90 -13.99 22.75
CA ALA A 333 3.68 -14.79 22.74
C ALA A 333 2.42 -13.93 22.96
N ILE A 334 2.53 -12.78 23.64
CA ILE A 334 1.45 -11.77 23.70
C ILE A 334 1.26 -11.13 22.33
N TYR A 335 2.36 -10.76 21.67
CA TYR A 335 2.31 -10.23 20.31
C TYR A 335 1.66 -11.22 19.35
N GLU A 336 2.02 -12.50 19.45
CA GLU A 336 1.47 -13.59 18.65
C GLU A 336 -0.05 -13.76 18.82
N GLN A 337 -0.60 -13.49 20.02
CA GLN A 337 -2.06 -13.58 20.24
C GLN A 337 -2.86 -12.67 19.30
N PHE A 338 -2.32 -11.50 18.91
CA PHE A 338 -2.98 -10.61 17.96
C PHE A 338 -3.17 -11.22 16.56
N PHE A 339 -2.41 -12.26 16.22
CA PHE A 339 -2.56 -13.00 14.97
C PHE A 339 -3.38 -14.28 15.17
N ARG A 340 -3.31 -14.92 16.34
CA ARG A 340 -4.00 -16.19 16.62
C ARG A 340 -5.47 -16.02 17.02
N LYS A 341 -5.77 -15.07 17.92
CA LYS A 341 -7.10 -14.95 18.53
C LYS A 341 -8.02 -14.10 17.67
N ALA A 342 -9.05 -14.73 17.11
CA ALA A 342 -10.07 -14.06 16.31
C ALA A 342 -10.79 -12.96 17.11
N GLY A 343 -11.02 -11.82 16.47
CA GLY A 343 -11.73 -10.67 17.06
C GLY A 343 -10.86 -9.72 17.88
N LEU A 344 -9.56 -9.98 17.99
CA LEU A 344 -8.63 -8.94 18.41
C LEU A 344 -8.44 -7.92 17.27
N PRO A 345 -8.25 -6.62 17.58
CA PRO A 345 -7.89 -5.63 16.58
C PRO A 345 -6.57 -5.98 15.88
N ILE A 346 -6.44 -5.61 14.61
CA ILE A 346 -5.21 -5.74 13.84
C ILE A 346 -4.14 -4.82 14.44
N LEU A 347 -3.04 -5.39 14.91
CA LEU A 347 -1.90 -4.64 15.43
C LEU A 347 -0.95 -4.26 14.27
N ARG A 348 -1.05 -3.01 13.80
CA ARG A 348 -0.19 -2.47 12.72
C ARG A 348 1.13 -1.93 13.24
N THR A 349 1.12 -1.33 14.42
CA THR A 349 2.30 -0.68 15.01
C THR A 349 2.68 -1.41 16.30
N PRO A 350 3.69 -2.29 16.29
CA PRO A 350 4.05 -3.10 17.45
C PRO A 350 4.51 -2.25 18.66
N THR A 351 4.96 -1.02 18.44
CA THR A 351 5.34 -0.09 19.52
C THR A 351 4.18 0.23 20.46
N ILE A 352 2.93 0.19 19.99
CA ILE A 352 1.74 0.38 20.85
C ILE A 352 1.69 -0.70 21.93
N LEU A 353 2.03 -1.94 21.57
CA LEU A 353 2.08 -3.06 22.51
C LEU A 353 3.25 -2.91 23.47
N ILE A 354 4.42 -2.49 22.97
CA ILE A 354 5.61 -2.20 23.80
C ILE A 354 5.28 -1.15 24.87
N ASP A 355 4.71 -0.01 24.46
CA ASP A 355 4.32 1.08 25.37
C ASP A 355 3.27 0.62 26.39
N CYS A 356 2.32 -0.21 25.96
CA CYS A 356 1.34 -0.81 26.86
C CYS A 356 1.97 -1.73 27.89
N ILE A 357 2.93 -2.57 27.49
CA ILE A 357 3.62 -3.49 28.39
C ILE A 357 4.41 -2.73 29.45
N ILE A 358 5.15 -1.70 29.03
CA ILE A 358 5.92 -0.81 29.93
C ILE A 358 4.97 -0.12 30.90
N LYS A 359 3.85 0.42 30.41
CA LYS A 359 2.83 1.03 31.27
C LYS A 359 2.26 0.02 32.27
N GLY A 360 1.98 -1.20 31.86
CA GLY A 360 1.50 -2.25 32.77
C GLY A 360 2.52 -2.66 33.83
N LEU A 361 3.83 -2.61 33.53
CA LEU A 361 4.90 -2.81 34.52
C LEU A 361 4.95 -1.66 35.53
N CYS A 362 4.75 -0.40 35.08
CA CYS A 362 4.66 0.77 35.96
C CYS A 362 3.39 0.79 36.83
N ASP A 363 2.29 0.23 36.31
CA ASP A 363 0.98 0.19 36.96
C ASP A 363 0.79 -1.08 37.83
N ASP A 364 1.80 -1.97 37.89
CA ASP A 364 1.78 -3.27 38.58
C ASP A 364 0.64 -4.20 38.10
N VAL A 365 0.27 -4.10 36.82
CA VAL A 365 -0.72 -4.99 36.17
C VAL A 365 -0.12 -6.37 35.93
N TRP A 366 1.19 -6.43 35.69
CA TRP A 366 2.03 -7.62 35.59
C TRP A 366 3.45 -7.30 36.07
N ARG A 367 4.21 -8.35 36.40
CA ARG A 367 5.65 -8.27 36.72
C ARG A 367 6.46 -8.92 35.62
N GLY A 368 7.68 -8.46 35.41
CA GLY A 368 8.58 -9.01 34.39
C GLY A 368 9.68 -9.86 35.01
N LYS A 369 10.17 -10.86 34.29
CA LYS A 369 11.44 -11.54 34.55
C LYS A 369 12.23 -11.62 33.24
N GLU A 370 13.47 -11.14 33.26
CA GLU A 370 14.43 -11.21 32.14
C GLU A 370 15.71 -11.86 32.66
N GLY A 371 15.98 -13.10 32.24
CA GLY A 371 16.99 -13.95 32.90
C GLY A 371 16.65 -14.10 34.39
N GLU A 372 17.57 -13.75 35.30
CA GLU A 372 17.31 -13.74 36.75
C GLU A 372 16.83 -12.39 37.30
N LYS A 373 16.72 -11.36 36.45
CA LYS A 373 16.32 -10.03 36.86
C LYS A 373 14.79 -9.92 36.91
N ILE A 374 14.25 -9.70 38.11
CA ILE A 374 12.83 -9.34 38.30
C ILE A 374 12.65 -7.85 38.02
N ILE A 375 11.65 -7.52 37.20
CA ILE A 375 11.24 -6.16 36.82
C ILE A 375 9.87 -5.88 37.43
N SER A 376 9.79 -4.85 38.25
CA SER A 376 8.54 -4.46 38.91
C SER A 376 8.52 -2.99 39.27
N LYS A 377 7.33 -2.47 39.54
CA LYS A 377 7.14 -1.14 40.12
C LYS A 377 7.85 -0.99 41.47
N ALA A 378 7.77 -2.00 42.34
CA ALA A 378 8.33 -1.94 43.68
C ALA A 378 9.87 -1.87 43.68
N ARG A 379 10.54 -2.46 42.69
CA ARG A 379 12.00 -2.35 42.49
C ARG A 379 12.44 -1.07 41.78
N GLY A 380 11.51 -0.31 41.20
CA GLY A 380 11.82 0.92 40.47
C GLY A 380 12.72 0.72 39.24
N ASN A 381 12.75 -0.48 38.66
CA ASN A 381 13.68 -0.89 37.61
C ASN A 381 13.01 -1.17 36.26
N VAL A 382 11.83 -0.57 36.02
CA VAL A 382 11.09 -0.70 34.77
C VAL A 382 11.88 -0.05 33.62
N PRO A 383 12.16 -0.77 32.52
CA PRO A 383 12.96 -0.23 31.41
C PRO A 383 12.17 0.78 30.58
N ALA A 384 12.88 1.70 29.91
CA ALA A 384 12.29 2.70 29.02
C ALA A 384 11.85 2.14 27.65
N SER A 385 12.39 0.97 27.25
CA SER A 385 11.94 0.21 26.09
C SER A 385 12.13 -1.29 26.35
N ILE A 386 11.41 -2.13 25.60
CA ILE A 386 11.56 -3.59 25.63
C ILE A 386 11.60 -4.14 24.21
N SER A 387 12.21 -5.31 24.01
CA SER A 387 12.20 -6.03 22.73
C SER A 387 11.05 -7.02 22.69
N LEU A 388 10.33 -7.08 21.57
CA LEU A 388 9.30 -8.09 21.36
C LEU A 388 9.87 -9.50 21.19
N ALA A 389 11.09 -9.61 20.63
CA ALA A 389 11.83 -10.85 20.45
C ALA A 389 12.86 -11.08 21.58
N GLY A 390 12.78 -10.32 22.67
CA GLY A 390 13.67 -10.47 23.82
C GLY A 390 13.19 -11.54 24.81
N ASP A 391 14.00 -11.76 25.84
CA ASP A 391 13.79 -12.81 26.85
C ASP A 391 12.82 -12.40 27.98
N LEU A 392 12.14 -11.26 27.83
CA LEU A 392 11.22 -10.75 28.84
C LEU A 392 9.96 -11.62 28.91
N VAL A 393 9.71 -12.18 30.08
CA VAL A 393 8.50 -12.94 30.41
C VAL A 393 7.67 -12.15 31.41
N LEU A 394 6.39 -11.96 31.11
CA LEU A 394 5.44 -11.32 32.00
C LEU A 394 4.76 -12.36 32.88
N TYR A 395 4.52 -12.03 34.14
CA TYR A 395 3.87 -12.86 35.16
C TYR A 395 2.67 -12.13 35.75
N ASP A 396 1.66 -12.89 36.17
CA ASP A 396 0.65 -12.36 37.08
C ASP A 396 1.35 -11.85 38.36
N PRO A 397 1.02 -10.65 38.88
CA PRO A 397 1.68 -10.10 40.07
C PRO A 397 1.67 -11.04 41.29
N GLN A 398 0.71 -11.96 41.38
CA GLN A 398 0.62 -12.94 42.47
C GLN A 398 1.60 -14.10 42.35
N GLU A 399 2.13 -14.38 41.15
CA GLU A 399 2.92 -15.59 40.85
C GLU A 399 4.44 -15.34 40.88
N LEU A 400 4.85 -14.08 40.97
CA LEU A 400 6.27 -13.70 41.06
C LEU A 400 6.52 -12.94 42.37
N GLU A 401 7.11 -13.62 43.37
CA GLU A 401 7.48 -13.00 44.65
C GLU A 401 8.56 -11.94 44.45
N ASP A 402 8.26 -10.72 44.88
CA ASP A 402 9.15 -9.57 44.75
C ASP A 402 9.94 -9.31 46.04
N VAL A 403 10.85 -10.22 46.37
CA VAL A 403 11.71 -10.08 47.55
C VAL A 403 12.87 -9.14 47.23
N ILE A 404 12.84 -7.93 47.78
CA ILE A 404 13.95 -6.96 47.71
C ILE A 404 15.00 -7.40 48.75
N PRO A 405 16.23 -7.79 48.36
CA PRO A 405 17.27 -8.10 49.33
C PRO A 405 17.67 -6.81 50.06
N THR A 406 17.49 -6.76 51.39
CA THR A 406 18.05 -5.71 52.23
C THR A 406 19.57 -5.82 52.26
N THR A 407 20.28 -4.88 51.63
CA THR A 407 21.75 -4.79 51.67
C THR A 407 22.22 -4.24 53.02
N PRO A 408 23.26 -4.82 53.67
CA PRO A 408 24.01 -4.17 54.74
C PRO A 408 25.00 -3.13 54.18
N PRO A 409 25.45 -2.14 54.97
CA PRO A 409 26.20 -0.98 54.46
C PRO A 409 27.67 -1.29 54.15
N ALA A 410 28.18 -0.57 53.14
CA ALA A 410 29.52 -0.68 52.57
C ALA A 410 30.66 -0.34 53.56
N SER A 411 31.73 -1.13 53.53
CA SER A 411 33.00 -0.85 54.21
C SER A 411 33.92 -0.05 53.28
N LYS A 412 34.37 1.13 53.74
CA LYS A 412 35.43 1.94 53.16
C LYS A 412 36.79 1.25 53.31
N GLN A 413 37.68 1.37 52.32
CA GLN A 413 39.12 1.37 52.59
C GLN A 413 39.87 2.46 51.79
N GLN A 414 40.83 3.04 52.50
CA GLN A 414 41.60 4.25 52.25
C GLN A 414 42.86 4.01 51.40
N LYS A 415 43.36 5.11 50.83
CA LYS A 415 44.69 5.30 50.21
C LYS A 415 45.84 5.00 51.18
N HIS A 416 47.00 4.65 50.62
CA HIS A 416 48.31 4.92 51.23
C HIS A 416 49.33 5.40 50.18
N ASP A 417 50.06 6.46 50.54
CA ASP A 417 51.15 7.15 49.84
C ASP A 417 52.54 6.73 50.38
N GLY A 418 53.60 6.96 49.57
CA GLY A 418 55.01 7.13 49.98
C GLY A 418 56.00 6.15 49.29
N ASP A 419 56.64 6.46 48.16
CA ASP A 419 57.82 7.34 47.91
C ASP A 419 59.20 6.65 48.07
N ARG A 420 59.96 6.55 46.96
CA ARG A 420 61.42 6.83 46.87
C ARG A 420 62.01 6.67 45.46
N THR A 421 62.35 7.82 44.87
CA THR A 421 63.58 8.24 44.13
C THR A 421 64.17 7.43 42.95
N GLU A 422 64.22 8.13 41.81
CA GLU A 422 64.86 7.82 40.51
C GLU A 422 66.40 7.89 40.51
N PRO A 423 67.04 7.55 39.37
CA PRO A 423 67.69 8.63 38.63
C PRO A 423 67.37 8.68 37.12
N GLN A 424 67.06 9.91 36.70
CA GLN A 424 67.31 10.57 35.40
C GLN A 424 67.78 9.70 34.23
N ASP A 425 66.91 9.58 33.24
CA ASP A 425 67.30 9.53 31.84
C ASP A 425 66.60 10.70 31.14
N ASP A 426 67.41 11.61 30.58
CA ASP A 426 67.01 12.86 29.92
C ASP A 426 66.33 12.57 28.57
N TYR A 427 65.15 11.96 28.59
CA TYR A 427 64.29 11.89 27.43
C TYR A 427 63.31 13.07 27.45
N VAL A 428 63.67 14.12 26.71
CA VAL A 428 62.69 15.11 26.24
C VAL A 428 61.82 14.38 25.20
N PRO A 429 60.55 14.05 25.50
CA PRO A 429 59.69 13.53 24.47
C PRO A 429 59.52 14.63 23.41
N PRO A 430 59.48 14.28 22.12
CA PRO A 430 59.11 15.24 21.10
C PRO A 430 57.81 15.91 21.55
N ARG A 431 57.69 17.23 21.35
CA ARG A 431 56.37 17.83 21.19
C ARG A 431 55.73 17.09 20.02
N TYR A 432 55.03 16.00 20.32
CA TYR A 432 54.03 15.46 19.44
C TYR A 432 52.99 16.55 19.37
N VAL A 433 53.10 17.37 18.32
CA VAL A 433 51.94 17.90 17.65
C VAL A 433 51.04 16.68 17.50
N VAL A 434 50.04 16.56 18.36
CA VAL A 434 48.98 15.58 18.18
C VAL A 434 48.37 16.00 16.86
N ILE A 435 48.81 15.33 15.79
CA ILE A 435 48.14 15.39 14.50
C ILE A 435 46.70 15.08 14.87
N PRO A 436 45.75 16.00 14.69
CA PRO A 436 44.37 15.75 15.07
C PRO A 436 43.99 14.44 14.40
N VAL A 437 43.62 13.44 15.19
CA VAL A 437 43.14 12.17 14.64
C VAL A 437 41.97 12.53 13.75
N SER A 438 42.18 12.45 12.44
CA SER A 438 41.20 12.91 11.46
C SER A 438 40.02 11.96 11.41
N SER A 439 40.20 10.71 11.82
CA SER A 439 39.13 9.73 11.97
C SER A 439 39.39 8.69 13.06
N VAL A 440 38.33 8.27 13.77
CA VAL A 440 38.35 7.21 14.80
C VAL A 440 37.54 6.00 14.34
N VAL A 441 37.80 4.82 14.91
CA VAL A 441 37.20 3.55 14.47
C VAL A 441 36.62 2.76 15.65
N GLY A 442 35.40 2.26 15.50
CA GLY A 442 34.77 1.30 16.43
C GLY A 442 34.33 0.04 15.69
N SER A 443 34.51 -1.15 16.26
CA SER A 443 34.09 -2.40 15.61
C SER A 443 33.62 -3.48 16.60
N GLY A 444 32.66 -4.29 16.14
CA GLY A 444 31.99 -5.30 16.93
C GLY A 444 30.57 -5.55 16.44
N ASP A 445 29.78 -6.26 17.24
CA ASP A 445 28.32 -6.15 17.18
C ASP A 445 27.90 -4.68 17.38
N VAL A 446 26.73 -4.32 16.85
CA VAL A 446 26.29 -2.91 16.76
C VAL A 446 26.48 -2.15 18.08
N ASN A 447 26.09 -2.72 19.22
CA ASN A 447 26.19 -2.03 20.50
C ASN A 447 27.65 -1.79 20.93
N LEU A 448 28.51 -2.81 20.79
CA LEU A 448 29.93 -2.69 21.10
C LEU A 448 30.67 -1.75 20.14
N ALA A 449 30.34 -1.80 18.85
CA ALA A 449 30.96 -0.94 17.84
C ALA A 449 30.68 0.55 18.11
N PHE A 450 29.43 0.90 18.42
CA PHE A 450 29.06 2.27 18.80
C PHE A 450 29.63 2.68 20.16
N SER A 451 29.73 1.77 21.13
CA SER A 451 30.40 2.07 22.41
C SER A 451 31.87 2.42 22.20
N LYS A 452 32.61 1.57 21.49
CA LYS A 452 34.03 1.81 21.19
C LYS A 452 34.24 3.09 20.37
N LEU A 453 33.35 3.38 19.42
CA LEU A 453 33.42 4.61 18.64
C LEU A 453 33.30 5.86 19.54
N LEU A 454 32.41 5.83 20.53
CA LEU A 454 32.23 6.92 21.49
C LEU A 454 33.47 7.08 22.38
N ASP A 455 34.02 5.98 22.89
CA ASP A 455 35.23 5.99 23.72
C ASP A 455 36.42 6.61 22.95
N GLU A 456 36.57 6.25 21.67
CA GLU A 456 37.62 6.79 20.80
C GLU A 456 37.38 8.26 20.44
N CYS A 457 36.12 8.69 20.21
CA CYS A 457 35.78 10.10 20.03
C CYS A 457 36.16 10.94 21.25
N GLU A 458 35.92 10.42 22.46
CA GLU A 458 36.27 11.09 23.71
C GLU A 458 37.80 11.20 23.87
N ALA A 459 38.53 10.10 23.65
CA ALA A 459 39.99 10.07 23.70
C ALA A 459 40.64 11.03 22.69
N ALA A 460 40.07 11.11 21.48
CA ALA A 460 40.55 11.98 20.40
C ALA A 460 40.03 13.44 20.49
N LYS A 461 39.20 13.77 21.50
CA LYS A 461 38.55 15.08 21.68
C LYS A 461 37.76 15.53 20.44
N ILE A 462 37.08 14.59 19.79
CA ILE A 462 36.21 14.87 18.64
C ILE A 462 34.85 15.34 19.17
N THR A 463 34.55 16.62 19.00
CA THR A 463 33.28 17.22 19.43
C THR A 463 32.21 17.27 18.34
N ALA A 464 32.61 17.07 17.08
CA ALA A 464 31.72 17.07 15.93
C ALA A 464 32.21 16.09 14.85
N ILE A 465 31.28 15.32 14.31
CA ILE A 465 31.47 14.31 13.28
C ILE A 465 30.81 14.83 12.00
N LYS A 466 31.62 15.02 10.95
CA LYS A 466 31.11 15.40 9.61
C LYS A 466 30.74 14.17 8.78
N ARG A 467 31.36 13.02 9.06
CA ARG A 467 31.17 11.80 8.29
C ARG A 467 31.22 10.56 9.16
N LEU A 468 30.32 9.61 8.93
CA LEU A 468 30.31 8.29 9.53
C LEU A 468 30.25 7.23 8.42
N ASP A 469 31.30 6.44 8.30
CA ASP A 469 31.37 5.32 7.37
C ASP A 469 31.04 4.02 8.12
N LEU A 470 30.13 3.22 7.56
CA LEU A 470 29.72 1.93 8.07
C LEU A 470 30.15 0.85 7.09
N ASN A 471 30.95 -0.10 7.56
CA ASN A 471 31.44 -1.22 6.78
C ASN A 471 30.97 -2.54 7.40
N VAL A 472 30.39 -3.39 6.57
CA VAL A 472 29.98 -4.75 6.95
C VAL A 472 30.58 -5.77 6.00
N LYS A 473 30.90 -6.94 6.54
CA LYS A 473 31.44 -8.08 5.78
C LYS A 473 30.57 -9.31 5.99
N GLY A 474 30.50 -10.14 4.95
CA GLY A 474 29.67 -11.34 4.89
C GLY A 474 28.30 -11.07 4.28
N GLY A 475 27.82 -12.03 3.46
CA GLY A 475 26.55 -11.90 2.74
C GLY A 475 25.35 -11.61 3.65
N ASP A 476 25.28 -12.25 4.82
CA ASP A 476 24.21 -12.01 5.81
C ASP A 476 24.24 -10.58 6.37
N SER A 477 25.43 -10.09 6.73
CA SER A 477 25.60 -8.73 7.24
C SER A 477 25.25 -7.69 6.19
N VAL A 478 25.61 -7.92 4.92
CA VAL A 478 25.25 -7.05 3.79
C VAL A 478 23.74 -7.04 3.55
N ARG A 479 23.08 -8.20 3.59
CA ARG A 479 21.61 -8.30 3.48
C ARG A 479 20.90 -7.58 4.62
N ALA A 480 21.34 -7.82 5.85
CA ALA A 480 20.79 -7.21 7.04
C ALA A 480 20.95 -5.68 7.03
N LEU A 481 22.12 -5.18 6.61
CA LEU A 481 22.36 -3.75 6.43
C LEU A 481 21.48 -3.15 5.32
N ALA A 482 21.29 -3.86 4.21
CA ALA A 482 20.42 -3.42 3.12
C ALA A 482 18.94 -3.32 3.54
N LEU A 483 18.48 -4.18 4.45
CA LEU A 483 17.15 -4.10 5.06
C LEU A 483 17.02 -2.94 6.05
N ALA A 484 18.11 -2.60 6.73
CA ALA A 484 18.17 -1.51 7.71
C ALA A 484 18.15 -0.11 7.06
N LEU A 485 18.69 0.03 5.85
CA LEU A 485 18.85 1.31 5.13
C LEU A 485 17.62 2.23 5.10
N PRO A 486 16.38 1.76 4.81
CA PRO A 486 15.21 2.64 4.77
C PRO A 486 14.86 3.29 6.11
N GLY A 487 15.35 2.74 7.22
CA GLY A 487 15.17 3.27 8.56
C GLY A 487 16.15 4.38 8.93
N PHE A 488 17.19 4.63 8.13
CA PHE A 488 18.19 5.65 8.44
C PHE A 488 17.58 7.07 8.37
N PRO A 489 18.10 8.03 9.17
CA PRO A 489 17.59 9.38 9.19
C PRO A 489 17.67 10.03 7.80
N ARG A 490 16.55 10.63 7.35
CA ARG A 490 16.40 11.18 5.98
C ARG A 490 17.00 12.57 5.78
N ARG A 491 17.44 13.25 6.85
CA ARG A 491 18.03 14.60 6.82
C ARG A 491 19.53 14.54 7.09
N GLY A 492 20.34 15.17 6.23
CA GLY A 492 21.79 15.26 6.39
C GLY A 492 22.51 13.93 6.16
N VAL A 493 22.12 13.17 5.14
CA VAL A 493 22.71 11.86 4.81
C VAL A 493 22.79 11.70 3.29
N THR A 494 23.99 11.82 2.72
CA THR A 494 24.29 11.33 1.36
C THR A 494 24.90 9.94 1.48
N VAL A 495 24.19 8.93 0.98
CA VAL A 495 24.63 7.54 1.04
C VAL A 495 25.40 7.17 -0.21
N GLN A 496 26.72 7.06 -0.09
CA GLN A 496 27.56 6.39 -1.10
C GLN A 496 27.71 4.94 -0.72
N GLN A 497 27.42 4.05 -1.68
CA GLN A 497 27.44 2.60 -1.47
C GLN A 497 28.37 1.95 -2.46
N ARG A 498 29.26 1.11 -1.92
CA ARG A 498 30.04 0.15 -2.69
C ARG A 498 29.76 -1.24 -2.11
N ILE A 499 29.20 -2.12 -2.94
CA ILE A 499 29.11 -3.54 -2.64
C ILE A 499 30.11 -4.25 -3.53
N GLU A 500 30.99 -5.04 -2.91
CA GLU A 500 31.79 -6.02 -3.61
C GLU A 500 31.30 -7.40 -3.21
N ALA A 501 30.80 -8.16 -4.18
CA ALA A 501 30.35 -9.53 -3.99
C ALA A 501 31.21 -10.47 -4.83
N TYR A 502 31.51 -11.63 -4.26
CA TYR A 502 32.31 -12.68 -4.89
C TYR A 502 31.49 -13.97 -4.93
N SER A 503 31.45 -14.61 -6.10
CA SER A 503 30.84 -15.91 -6.33
C SER A 503 31.89 -16.86 -6.93
N GLY A 504 32.23 -17.94 -6.21
CA GLY A 504 33.31 -18.85 -6.59
C GLY A 504 34.69 -18.18 -6.72
N ASP A 505 35.63 -18.86 -7.39
CA ASP A 505 37.04 -18.46 -7.45
C ASP A 505 37.35 -17.29 -8.43
N ASN A 506 36.43 -16.93 -9.34
CA ASN A 506 36.71 -15.96 -10.41
C ASN A 506 35.62 -14.90 -10.69
N ASP A 507 34.43 -14.99 -10.10
CA ASP A 507 33.37 -14.02 -10.40
C ASP A 507 33.33 -12.91 -9.34
N ARG A 508 33.59 -11.68 -9.78
CA ARG A 508 33.53 -10.48 -8.94
C ARG A 508 32.51 -9.50 -9.50
N LEU A 509 31.55 -9.13 -8.66
CA LEU A 509 30.59 -8.07 -8.92
C LEU A 509 30.88 -6.87 -8.03
N THR A 510 31.06 -5.69 -8.64
CA THR A 510 31.15 -4.42 -7.92
C THR A 510 29.97 -3.55 -8.29
N LEU A 511 29.16 -3.16 -7.30
CA LEU A 511 28.05 -2.23 -7.46
C LEU A 511 28.39 -0.94 -6.72
N GLU A 512 28.54 0.16 -7.47
CA GLU A 512 28.75 1.50 -6.92
C GLU A 512 27.57 2.40 -7.26
N TYR A 513 26.94 2.99 -6.24
CA TYR A 513 25.83 3.92 -6.40
C TYR A 513 25.98 5.12 -5.46
N SER A 514 25.57 6.29 -5.95
CA SER A 514 25.44 7.53 -5.18
C SER A 514 24.02 8.06 -5.36
N LEU A 515 23.09 7.58 -4.53
CA LEU A 515 21.66 7.90 -4.62
C LEU A 515 21.14 8.45 -3.28
N PRO A 516 20.14 9.34 -3.29
CA PRO A 516 19.46 9.70 -2.06
C PRO A 516 18.69 8.49 -1.48
N LEU A 517 18.56 8.44 -0.14
CA LEU A 517 18.06 7.28 0.63
C LEU A 517 16.64 6.81 0.22
N ASP A 518 15.86 7.70 -0.40
CA ASP A 518 14.49 7.47 -0.89
C ASP A 518 14.41 6.55 -2.12
N ARG A 519 15.54 6.26 -2.79
CA ARG A 519 15.62 5.36 -3.96
C ARG A 519 16.34 4.02 -3.68
N THR A 520 16.37 3.59 -2.42
CA THR A 520 16.99 2.33 -1.97
C THR A 520 16.24 1.05 -2.37
N SER A 521 15.08 1.16 -3.05
CA SER A 521 14.37 -0.01 -3.62
C SER A 521 15.17 -0.73 -4.71
N ALA A 522 15.89 0.01 -5.55
CA ALA A 522 16.72 -0.56 -6.62
C ALA A 522 17.87 -1.42 -6.08
N LEU A 523 18.49 -0.99 -4.98
CA LEU A 523 19.53 -1.74 -4.27
C LEU A 523 19.00 -3.07 -3.72
N ARG A 524 17.82 -3.04 -3.09
CA ARG A 524 17.18 -4.27 -2.57
C ARG A 524 16.84 -5.23 -3.70
N SER A 525 16.33 -4.72 -4.83
CA SER A 525 16.07 -5.53 -6.02
C SER A 525 17.34 -6.12 -6.61
N ALA A 526 18.44 -5.36 -6.65
CA ALA A 526 19.74 -5.84 -7.12
C ALA A 526 20.29 -6.94 -6.21
N LEU A 527 20.28 -6.75 -4.88
CA LEU A 527 20.74 -7.75 -3.92
C LEU A 527 19.89 -9.03 -3.92
N ARG A 528 18.57 -8.92 -4.19
CA ARG A 528 17.68 -10.08 -4.33
C ARG A 528 17.98 -10.94 -5.57
N ALA A 529 18.46 -10.32 -6.65
CA ALA A 529 18.80 -11.06 -7.86
C ALA A 529 19.99 -12.03 -7.67
N PHE A 530 20.71 -11.93 -6.55
CA PHE A 530 21.85 -12.78 -6.20
C PHE A 530 21.57 -13.71 -5.00
N GLU A 531 20.31 -13.96 -4.68
CA GLU A 531 19.93 -14.89 -3.59
C GLU A 531 20.51 -16.29 -3.82
N GLY A 532 21.54 -16.63 -3.04
CA GLY A 532 22.16 -17.97 -2.99
C GLY A 532 23.60 -18.07 -3.49
N GLU A 533 24.13 -17.06 -4.19
CA GLU A 533 25.44 -17.15 -4.89
C GLU A 533 26.56 -16.27 -4.29
N ILE A 534 26.27 -15.45 -3.28
CA ILE A 534 27.26 -14.55 -2.66
C ILE A 534 27.85 -15.21 -1.42
N GLU A 535 29.05 -15.79 -1.54
CA GLU A 535 29.80 -16.36 -0.42
C GLU A 535 30.48 -15.27 0.41
N ASN A 536 31.10 -14.29 -0.25
CA ASN A 536 31.77 -13.16 0.38
C ASN A 536 31.23 -11.86 -0.17
N ALA A 537 30.81 -10.96 0.71
CA ALA A 537 30.47 -9.60 0.33
C ALA A 537 30.94 -8.57 1.35
N GLU A 538 31.31 -7.40 0.85
CA GLU A 538 31.63 -6.23 1.65
C GLU A 538 30.76 -5.06 1.17
N MET A 539 30.11 -4.39 2.11
CA MET A 539 29.30 -3.21 1.84
C MET A 539 29.79 -2.06 2.70
N THR A 540 30.08 -0.94 2.05
CA THR A 540 30.39 0.32 2.73
C THR A 540 29.28 1.33 2.48
N ILE A 541 28.78 1.95 3.55
CA ILE A 541 27.84 3.06 3.52
C ILE A 541 28.53 4.28 4.13
N GLN A 542 28.59 5.36 3.38
CA GLN A 542 29.05 6.65 3.89
C GLN A 542 27.85 7.50 4.28
N ILE A 543 27.87 8.12 5.47
CA ILE A 543 26.88 9.10 5.93
C ILE A 543 27.58 10.44 6.15
N VAL A 544 27.16 11.49 5.45
CA VAL A 544 27.74 12.85 5.57
C VAL A 544 26.74 13.78 6.23
N TYR A 545 27.10 14.33 7.40
CA TYR A 545 26.27 15.24 8.19
C TYR A 545 26.59 16.71 7.88
N ASP A 546 25.58 17.48 7.50
CA ASP A 546 25.66 18.93 7.29
C ASP A 546 24.44 19.63 7.93
N PRO A 547 24.62 20.39 9.03
CA PRO A 547 25.89 20.64 9.73
C PRO A 547 26.42 19.39 10.46
N PRO A 548 27.73 19.34 10.79
CA PRO A 548 28.30 18.25 11.58
C PRO A 548 27.62 18.06 12.93
N VAL A 549 27.52 16.82 13.39
CA VAL A 549 26.76 16.44 14.60
C VAL A 549 27.69 15.97 15.72
N ALA A 550 27.28 16.12 16.97
CA ALA A 550 28.05 15.59 18.11
C ALA A 550 28.05 14.04 18.09
N PRO A 551 29.08 13.36 18.64
CA PRO A 551 29.10 11.89 18.73
C PRO A 551 27.88 11.27 19.43
N THR A 552 27.26 12.01 20.35
CA THR A 552 26.07 11.62 21.12
C THR A 552 24.75 12.12 20.52
N ASP A 553 24.78 12.70 19.32
CA ASP A 553 23.60 13.26 18.67
C ASP A 553 22.52 12.21 18.36
N GLN A 554 21.26 12.64 18.32
CA GLN A 554 20.12 11.80 17.99
C GLN A 554 20.24 11.19 16.58
N ALA A 555 20.89 11.86 15.64
CA ALA A 555 21.14 11.33 14.29
C ALA A 555 22.00 10.05 14.33
N ILE A 556 23.08 10.06 15.12
CA ILE A 556 23.97 8.90 15.30
C ILE A 556 23.25 7.80 16.09
N THR A 557 22.52 8.18 17.13
CA THR A 557 21.72 7.24 17.95
C THR A 557 20.63 6.55 17.10
N SER A 558 20.03 7.27 16.15
CA SER A 558 19.03 6.70 15.24
C SER A 558 19.64 5.64 14.33
N VAL A 559 20.85 5.87 13.80
CA VAL A 559 21.58 4.87 13.00
C VAL A 559 21.87 3.62 13.84
N LYS A 560 22.34 3.80 15.09
CA LYS A 560 22.56 2.69 16.03
C LYS A 560 21.29 1.87 16.23
N ASN A 561 20.17 2.53 16.53
CA ASN A 561 18.89 1.84 16.82
C ASN A 561 18.39 1.01 15.63
N VAL A 562 18.54 1.53 14.42
CA VAL A 562 18.12 0.84 13.20
C VAL A 562 18.99 -0.39 12.94
N LEU A 563 20.31 -0.28 13.17
CA LEU A 563 21.24 -1.39 13.02
C LEU A 563 21.10 -2.44 14.10
N SER A 564 20.83 -2.05 15.34
CA SER A 564 20.68 -2.98 16.48
C SER A 564 19.50 -3.93 16.29
N ALA A 565 18.54 -3.60 15.42
CA ALA A 565 17.43 -4.49 15.06
C ALA A 565 17.83 -5.66 14.13
N HIS A 566 19.08 -5.70 13.64
CA HIS A 566 19.47 -6.57 12.52
C HIS A 566 20.63 -7.55 12.82
N SER A 567 21.08 -7.71 14.07
CA SER A 567 22.16 -8.64 14.46
C SER A 567 23.38 -8.64 13.53
N VAL A 568 23.94 -7.46 13.28
CA VAL A 568 25.03 -7.25 12.30
C VAL A 568 26.36 -6.95 12.99
N TRP A 569 27.46 -7.53 12.51
CA TRP A 569 28.80 -7.07 12.85
C TRP A 569 29.16 -5.87 11.97
N VAL A 570 29.54 -4.76 12.57
CA VAL A 570 29.81 -3.49 11.89
C VAL A 570 31.18 -2.95 12.28
N LYS A 571 31.87 -2.36 11.31
CA LYS A 571 33.02 -1.48 11.52
C LYS A 571 32.61 -0.05 11.18
N LEU A 572 32.72 0.84 12.15
CA LEU A 572 32.36 2.25 12.05
C LEU A 572 33.63 3.09 11.98
N GLN A 573 33.68 4.06 11.09
CA GLN A 573 34.74 5.06 11.04
C GLN A 573 34.12 6.45 11.05
N ALA A 574 34.40 7.25 12.07
CA ALA A 574 33.91 8.62 12.17
C ALA A 574 35.02 9.60 11.82
N GLU A 575 34.76 10.52 10.89
CA GLU A 575 35.67 11.59 10.53
C GLU A 575 35.30 12.89 11.26
N ARG A 576 36.33 13.53 11.83
CA ARG A 576 36.19 14.81 12.52
C ARG A 576 35.80 15.92 11.55
N ALA A 577 34.86 16.77 11.99
CA ALA A 577 34.45 18.01 11.33
C ALA A 577 35.61 18.99 11.18
#